data_AF-A0AAW5CMH0-F1
#
_entry.id   AF-A0AAW5CMH0-F1
#
_cell.length_a   1.000
_cell.length_b   1.000
_cell.length_c   1.000
_cell.angle_alpha   90.00
_cell.angle_beta   90.00
_cell.angle_gamma   90.00
#
_symmetry.space_group_name_H-M   'P 1'
#
loop_
_entity.id
_entity.type
_entity.pdbx_description
1 polymer ?
#
loop_
_entity_poly.entity_id
_entity_poly.type
_entity_poly.pdbx_seq_one_letter_code
_entity_poly.pdbx_strand_id
1 'polypeptide(L)'
;MDNIKRGEMFYISRGGASYSGSEQHSDRPAVVVSNNKNNENSNVVEIVYMTTQPKTDLPTHVTVRSTGRPSTVLCEQVYSVSTERIGTYIGECTDKEMENIDIALMISLQLDSSMKTSKKYNETIKNQQEEIELYRSKIQAMEQELEEKAKAKPENTTSSEETIRLQTERDTYKTMYEQLLNRLVNGGAA
;
A
#
# COMPACT_ATOMS: atom_id res chain seq x y z
N MET A 1 14.47 -6.98 -26.21
CA MET A 1 14.38 -5.78 -25.36
C MET A 1 13.05 -5.90 -24.67
N ASP A 2 13.07 -6.04 -23.34
CA ASP A 2 11.86 -6.19 -22.56
C ASP A 2 10.97 -4.96 -22.77
N ASN A 3 9.70 -5.21 -23.08
CA ASN A 3 8.76 -4.17 -23.48
C ASN A 3 8.30 -3.40 -22.24
N ILE A 4 9.08 -2.39 -21.83
CA ILE A 4 8.82 -1.55 -20.66
C ILE A 4 7.59 -0.69 -20.93
N LYS A 5 6.58 -0.80 -20.07
CA LYS A 5 5.33 -0.06 -20.21
C LYS A 5 5.14 0.98 -19.12
N ARG A 6 4.38 2.01 -19.47
CA ARG A 6 3.91 3.03 -18.55
C ARG A 6 3.08 2.39 -17.45
N GLY A 7 3.35 2.78 -16.20
CA GLY A 7 2.72 2.24 -15.01
C GLY A 7 3.39 0.99 -14.44
N GLU A 8 4.32 0.38 -15.16
CA GLU A 8 5.15 -0.68 -14.59
C GLU A 8 6.16 -0.09 -13.59
N MET A 9 6.46 -0.86 -12.56
CA MET A 9 7.37 -0.51 -11.49
C MET A 9 8.58 -1.43 -11.52
N PHE A 10 9.75 -0.83 -11.45
CA PHE A 10 11.03 -1.54 -11.49
C PHE A 10 11.96 -1.05 -10.40
N TYR A 11 12.87 -1.91 -9.98
CA TYR A 11 14.02 -1.48 -9.18
C TYR A 11 15.07 -0.87 -10.10
N ILE A 12 15.48 0.37 -9.84
CA ILE A 12 16.45 1.08 -10.68
C ILE A 12 17.84 1.01 -10.04
N SER A 13 18.78 0.44 -10.79
CA SER A 13 20.18 0.26 -10.37
C SER A 13 20.97 1.57 -10.38
N ARG A 14 21.98 1.62 -9.49
CA ARG A 14 22.98 2.69 -9.42
C ARG A 14 23.83 2.90 -10.66
N GLY A 15 24.03 1.86 -11.46
CA GLY A 15 24.65 1.96 -12.79
C GLY A 15 25.96 2.76 -12.86
N GLY A 16 26.79 2.76 -11.82
CA GLY A 16 28.08 3.46 -11.80
C GLY A 16 28.03 4.99 -11.90
N ALA A 17 26.84 5.61 -11.94
CA ALA A 17 26.70 7.05 -12.06
C ALA A 17 27.01 7.76 -10.72
N SER A 18 27.87 8.78 -10.78
CA SER A 18 28.20 9.63 -9.63
C SER A 18 27.21 10.79 -9.57
N TYR A 19 26.42 10.86 -8.49
CA TYR A 19 25.43 11.92 -8.26
C TYR A 19 25.95 12.91 -7.21
N SER A 20 25.71 14.20 -7.40
CA SER A 20 26.04 15.28 -6.45
C SER A 20 24.77 16.04 -6.03
N GLY A 21 24.49 16.13 -4.72
CA GLY A 21 23.34 16.87 -4.16
C GLY A 21 22.31 15.99 -3.44
N SER A 22 21.10 16.52 -3.23
CA SER A 22 19.96 15.81 -2.59
C SER A 22 19.16 14.92 -3.55
N GLU A 23 19.70 14.65 -4.74
CA GLU A 23 19.07 13.80 -5.75
C GLU A 23 18.88 12.38 -5.22
N GLN A 24 17.71 11.78 -5.48
CA GLN A 24 17.40 10.46 -4.96
C GLN A 24 18.35 9.42 -5.53
N HIS A 25 19.09 8.78 -4.60
CA HIS A 25 20.08 7.78 -4.95
C HIS A 25 19.42 6.59 -5.64
N SER A 26 19.96 6.28 -6.80
CA SER A 26 19.72 5.09 -7.60
C SER A 26 20.08 3.83 -6.80
N ASP A 27 19.05 3.18 -6.27
CA ASP A 27 18.95 1.81 -5.72
C ASP A 27 17.59 1.73 -5.04
N ARG A 28 16.55 2.10 -5.80
CA ARG A 28 15.19 2.27 -5.29
C ARG A 28 14.15 1.87 -6.34
N PRO A 29 12.97 1.43 -5.90
CA PRO A 29 11.82 1.27 -6.78
C PRO A 29 11.44 2.60 -7.45
N ALA A 30 11.03 2.50 -8.71
CA ALA A 30 10.47 3.61 -9.47
C ALA A 30 9.33 3.12 -10.35
N VAL A 31 8.40 4.03 -10.66
CA VAL A 31 7.32 3.82 -11.63
C VAL A 31 7.70 4.46 -12.97
N VAL A 32 7.41 3.78 -14.07
CA VAL A 32 7.61 4.31 -15.42
C VAL A 32 6.45 5.24 -15.78
N VAL A 33 6.77 6.48 -16.14
CA VAL A 33 5.78 7.52 -16.45
C VAL A 33 5.80 7.96 -17.92
N SER A 34 6.88 7.65 -18.64
CA SER A 34 6.97 7.88 -20.08
C SER A 34 5.94 7.07 -20.86
N ASN A 35 5.50 7.60 -22.00
CA ASN A 35 4.55 6.93 -22.86
C ASN A 35 5.14 5.67 -23.52
N ASN A 36 4.29 4.68 -23.79
CA ASN A 36 4.72 3.38 -24.35
C ASN A 36 5.43 3.50 -25.70
N LYS A 37 5.04 4.48 -26.53
CA LYS A 37 5.68 4.67 -27.83
C LYS A 37 7.14 5.10 -27.66
N ASN A 38 7.43 5.97 -26.70
CA ASN A 38 8.81 6.33 -26.39
C ASN A 38 9.56 5.14 -25.82
N ASN A 39 8.96 4.38 -24.90
CA ASN A 39 9.61 3.22 -24.28
C ASN A 39 9.99 2.13 -25.30
N GLU A 40 9.18 1.95 -26.34
CA GLU A 40 9.46 0.99 -27.44
C GLU A 40 10.65 1.40 -28.32
N ASN A 41 10.92 2.71 -28.46
CA ASN A 41 11.84 3.24 -29.47
C ASN A 41 13.08 3.93 -28.88
N SER A 42 13.12 4.15 -27.57
CA SER A 42 14.17 4.87 -26.87
C SER A 42 14.95 3.95 -25.93
N ASN A 43 16.26 4.13 -25.86
CA ASN A 43 17.09 3.49 -24.83
C ASN A 43 17.00 4.22 -23.47
N VAL A 44 16.21 5.29 -23.39
CA VAL A 44 15.98 6.12 -22.20
C VAL A 44 14.49 6.17 -21.89
N VAL A 45 14.12 5.93 -20.64
CA VAL A 45 12.75 6.00 -20.13
C VAL A 45 12.64 7.04 -19.02
N GLU A 46 11.45 7.59 -18.83
CA GLU A 46 11.16 8.54 -17.75
C GLU A 46 10.51 7.80 -16.59
N ILE A 47 11.08 7.97 -15.40
CA ILE A 47 10.67 7.30 -14.18
C ILE A 47 10.49 8.28 -13.04
N VAL A 48 9.72 7.89 -12.03
CA VAL A 48 9.59 8.60 -10.77
C VAL A 48 9.91 7.66 -9.62
N TYR A 49 10.84 8.06 -8.75
CA TYR A 49 11.24 7.23 -7.62
C TYR A 49 10.17 7.15 -6.54
N MET A 50 10.24 6.06 -5.80
CA MET A 50 9.35 5.74 -4.71
C MET A 50 10.09 5.64 -3.38
N THR A 51 9.41 5.97 -2.29
CA THR A 51 9.91 5.83 -0.93
C THR A 51 8.87 5.16 -0.03
N THR A 52 9.32 4.35 0.93
CA THR A 52 8.46 3.82 2.00
C THR A 52 8.52 4.68 3.26
N GLN A 53 9.44 5.65 3.30
CA GLN A 53 9.56 6.55 4.45
C GLN A 53 8.40 7.56 4.44
N PRO A 54 7.75 7.81 5.59
CA PRO A 54 6.75 8.86 5.69
C PRO A 54 7.28 10.20 5.19
N LYS A 55 6.46 10.90 4.42
CA LYS A 55 6.73 12.24 3.89
C LYS A 55 5.60 13.19 4.26
N THR A 56 5.92 14.48 4.28
CA THR A 56 4.92 15.54 4.39
C THR A 56 3.96 15.44 3.22
N ASP A 57 2.67 15.66 3.48
CA ASP A 57 1.66 15.59 2.44
C ASP A 57 1.82 16.76 1.46
N LEU A 58 2.31 16.45 0.26
CA LEU A 58 2.45 17.40 -0.85
C LEU A 58 1.53 16.96 -1.99
N PRO A 59 0.97 17.89 -2.78
CA PRO A 59 0.10 17.55 -3.91
C PRO A 59 0.82 16.76 -5.01
N THR A 60 2.16 16.70 -4.98
CA THR A 60 3.00 15.88 -5.87
C THR A 60 3.29 14.48 -5.32
N HIS A 61 2.82 14.16 -4.11
CA HIS A 61 3.05 12.85 -3.48
C HIS A 61 1.85 11.96 -3.69
N VAL A 62 2.08 10.79 -4.29
CA VAL A 62 1.02 9.81 -4.54
C VAL A 62 1.30 8.52 -3.79
N THR A 63 0.34 8.10 -2.97
CA THR A 63 0.46 6.81 -2.27
C THR A 63 0.02 5.68 -3.20
N VAL A 64 0.91 4.72 -3.41
CA VAL A 64 0.65 3.47 -4.14
C VAL A 64 0.79 2.27 -3.21
N ARG A 65 -0.01 1.24 -3.47
CA ARG A 65 -0.08 -0.01 -2.70
C ARG A 65 0.28 -1.23 -3.56
N SER A 66 0.37 -1.07 -4.87
CA SER A 66 0.67 -2.14 -5.83
C SER A 66 2.08 -2.73 -5.73
N THR A 67 2.97 -2.17 -4.91
CA THR A 67 4.31 -2.73 -4.62
C THR A 67 4.30 -3.79 -3.51
N GLY A 68 3.13 -4.15 -2.97
CA GLY A 68 2.97 -5.07 -1.84
C GLY A 68 3.20 -4.41 -0.47
N ARG A 69 3.58 -3.13 -0.43
CA ARG A 69 3.67 -2.31 0.78
C ARG A 69 3.30 -0.86 0.46
N PRO A 70 2.66 -0.09 1.37
CA PRO A 70 2.38 1.32 1.13
C PRO A 70 3.67 2.08 0.81
N SER A 71 3.69 2.73 -0.34
CA SER A 71 4.84 3.48 -0.86
C SER A 71 4.37 4.82 -1.41
N THR A 72 5.21 5.84 -1.34
CA THR A 72 4.92 7.18 -1.87
C THR A 72 5.77 7.43 -3.10
N VAL A 73 5.12 7.75 -4.22
CA VAL A 73 5.72 8.21 -5.48
C VAL A 73 5.95 9.72 -5.36
N LEU A 74 7.16 10.18 -5.68
CA LEU A 74 7.58 11.58 -5.53
C LEU A 74 7.56 12.31 -6.87
N CYS A 75 6.37 12.71 -7.36
CA CYS A 75 6.19 13.26 -8.70
C CYS A 75 6.88 14.60 -8.94
N GLU A 76 7.38 15.28 -7.90
CA GLU A 76 8.24 16.45 -8.02
C GLU A 76 9.61 16.16 -8.64
N GLN A 77 10.00 14.89 -8.71
CA GLN A 77 11.31 14.43 -9.15
C GLN A 77 11.19 13.38 -10.25
N VAL A 78 11.01 13.84 -11.49
CA VAL A 78 11.04 13.00 -12.69
C VAL A 78 12.49 12.82 -13.15
N TYR A 79 12.88 11.57 -13.41
CA TYR A 79 14.22 11.23 -13.87
C TYR A 79 14.17 10.52 -15.23
N SER A 80 15.09 10.87 -16.12
CA SER A 80 15.36 10.10 -17.33
C SER A 80 16.48 9.10 -17.05
N VAL A 81 16.22 7.81 -17.27
CA VAL A 81 17.18 6.73 -16.98
C VAL A 81 17.38 5.85 -18.21
N SER A 82 18.62 5.40 -18.42
CA SER A 82 18.92 4.37 -19.42
C SER A 82 18.20 3.08 -19.07
N THR A 83 17.67 2.39 -20.08
CA THR A 83 17.07 1.05 -19.97
C THR A 83 18.03 0.03 -19.36
N GLU A 84 19.34 0.22 -19.50
CA GLU A 84 20.38 -0.61 -18.87
C GLU A 84 20.38 -0.53 -17.34
N ARG A 85 19.81 0.53 -16.76
CA ARG A 85 19.67 0.71 -15.31
C ARG A 85 18.38 0.13 -14.76
N ILE A 86 17.46 -0.29 -15.62
CA ILE A 86 16.22 -0.96 -15.19
C ILE A 86 16.59 -2.37 -14.77
N GLY A 87 16.36 -2.66 -13.50
CA GLY A 87 16.60 -3.97 -12.91
C GLY A 87 15.32 -4.78 -12.81
N THR A 88 15.09 -5.33 -11.62
CA THR A 88 14.00 -6.28 -11.37
C THR A 88 12.63 -5.63 -11.48
N TYR A 89 11.71 -6.27 -12.20
CA TYR A 89 10.30 -5.95 -12.21
C TYR A 89 9.66 -6.16 -10.82
N ILE A 90 8.83 -5.21 -10.38
CA ILE A 90 8.17 -5.23 -9.07
C ILE A 90 6.68 -5.49 -9.23
N GLY A 91 6.03 -4.80 -10.17
CA GLY A 91 4.58 -4.85 -10.35
C GLY A 91 4.10 -3.74 -11.29
N GLU A 92 2.79 -3.52 -11.33
CA GLU A 92 2.15 -2.50 -12.16
C GLU A 92 1.18 -1.69 -11.31
N CYS A 93 1.14 -0.38 -11.52
CA CYS A 93 0.16 0.49 -10.89
C CYS A 93 -1.24 0.19 -11.41
N THR A 94 -2.23 0.28 -10.53
CA THR A 94 -3.65 0.26 -10.94
C THR A 94 -4.00 1.52 -11.73
N ASP A 95 -5.08 1.47 -12.52
CA ASP A 95 -5.56 2.62 -13.29
C ASP A 95 -5.78 3.87 -12.42
N LYS A 96 -6.31 3.68 -11.20
CA LYS A 96 -6.56 4.77 -10.24
C LYS A 96 -5.26 5.35 -9.67
N GLU A 97 -4.26 4.52 -9.43
CA GLU A 97 -2.94 4.98 -9.01
C GLU A 97 -2.28 5.78 -10.12
N MET A 98 -2.36 5.30 -11.37
CA MET A 98 -1.83 6.03 -12.53
C MET A 98 -2.55 7.35 -12.77
N GLU A 99 -3.88 7.41 -12.61
CA GLU A 99 -4.62 8.68 -12.70
C GLU A 99 -4.12 9.69 -11.67
N ASN A 100 -3.90 9.27 -10.42
CA ASN A 100 -3.37 10.17 -9.39
C ASN A 100 -1.92 10.61 -9.70
N ILE A 101 -1.07 9.72 -10.22
CA ILE A 101 0.29 10.04 -10.67
C ILE A 101 0.25 11.07 -11.78
N ASP A 102 -0.65 10.93 -12.76
CA ASP A 102 -0.78 11.87 -13.87
C ASP A 102 -1.18 13.25 -13.38
N ILE A 103 -2.08 13.31 -12.40
CA ILE A 103 -2.48 14.57 -11.79
C ILE A 103 -1.33 15.21 -11.00
N ALA A 104 -0.62 14.43 -10.19
CA ALA A 104 0.54 14.91 -9.44
C ALA A 104 1.66 15.42 -10.37
N LEU A 105 1.91 14.76 -11.51
CA LEU A 105 2.84 15.21 -12.54
C LEU A 105 2.38 16.51 -13.22
N MET A 106 1.08 16.63 -13.54
CA MET A 106 0.52 17.87 -14.08
C MET A 106 0.69 19.04 -13.12
N ILE A 107 0.48 18.81 -11.82
CA ILE A 107 0.70 19.83 -10.77
C ILE A 107 2.18 20.17 -10.66
N SER A 108 3.06 19.16 -10.63
CA SER A 108 4.51 19.37 -10.50
C SER A 108 5.10 20.19 -11.64
N LEU A 109 4.64 19.95 -12.87
CA LEU A 109 5.16 20.61 -14.07
C LEU A 109 4.33 21.82 -14.50
N GLN A 110 3.28 22.16 -13.74
CA GLN A 110 2.34 23.24 -14.04
C GLN A 110 1.77 23.14 -15.47
N LEU A 111 1.40 21.91 -15.86
CA LEU A 111 0.86 21.58 -17.20
C LEU A 111 -0.67 21.65 -17.24
N ASP A 112 -1.29 22.32 -16.28
CA ASP A 112 -2.72 22.56 -16.24
C ASP A 112 -3.13 23.54 -17.36
N SER A 113 -3.30 23.01 -18.57
CA SER A 113 -3.76 23.72 -19.77
C SER A 113 -5.14 24.41 -19.62
N SER A 114 -5.80 24.23 -18.49
CA SER A 114 -6.81 25.16 -17.97
C SER A 114 -6.97 24.90 -16.47
N MET A 115 -7.28 25.95 -15.69
CA MET A 115 -7.66 25.94 -14.26
C MET A 115 -8.70 24.88 -13.81
N LYS A 116 -9.21 24.03 -14.70
CA LYS A 116 -10.24 23.03 -14.47
C LYS A 116 -9.69 21.72 -13.88
N THR A 117 -8.48 21.29 -14.25
CA THR A 117 -7.93 20.00 -13.79
C THR A 117 -7.47 20.07 -12.33
N SER A 118 -6.79 21.15 -11.93
CA SER A 118 -6.37 21.39 -10.55
C SER A 118 -7.58 21.52 -9.61
N LYS A 119 -8.69 22.12 -10.06
CA LYS A 119 -9.95 22.14 -9.31
C LYS A 119 -10.55 20.75 -9.15
N LYS A 120 -10.60 19.95 -10.22
CA LYS A 120 -11.11 18.58 -10.19
C LYS A 120 -10.28 17.67 -9.27
N TYR A 121 -8.95 17.81 -9.25
CA TYR A 121 -8.09 17.08 -8.32
C TYR A 121 -8.38 17.40 -6.86
N ASN A 122 -8.39 18.70 -6.53
CA ASN A 122 -8.66 19.15 -5.17
C ASN A 122 -10.06 18.71 -4.70
N GLU A 123 -11.04 18.70 -5.61
CA GLU A 123 -12.38 18.16 -5.36
C GLU A 123 -12.35 16.64 -5.12
N THR A 124 -11.61 15.86 -5.93
CA THR A 124 -11.45 14.42 -5.71
C THR A 124 -10.76 14.10 -4.38
N ILE A 125 -9.69 14.82 -4.02
CA ILE A 125 -8.99 14.66 -2.74
C ILE A 125 -9.93 14.98 -1.57
N LYS A 126 -10.70 16.07 -1.67
CA LYS A 126 -11.70 16.45 -0.66
C LYS A 126 -12.77 15.36 -0.50
N ASN A 127 -13.32 14.86 -1.60
CA ASN A 127 -14.33 13.80 -1.58
C ASN A 127 -13.77 12.51 -0.96
N GLN A 128 -12.53 12.13 -1.27
CA GLN A 128 -11.87 10.97 -0.67
C GLN A 128 -11.65 11.16 0.84
N GLN A 129 -11.25 12.36 1.28
CA GLN A 129 -11.08 12.67 2.70
C GLN A 129 -12.40 12.60 3.47
N GLU A 130 -13.49 13.13 2.90
CA GLU A 130 -14.84 13.03 3.46
C GLU A 130 -15.31 11.58 3.56
N GLU A 131 -15.05 10.76 2.53
CA GLU A 131 -15.39 9.34 2.53
C GLU A 131 -14.61 8.58 3.62
N ILE A 132 -13.31 8.86 3.76
CA ILE A 132 -12.47 8.31 4.82
C ILE A 132 -13.00 8.69 6.20
N GLU A 133 -13.40 9.95 6.39
CA GLU A 133 -13.95 10.43 7.66
C GLU A 133 -15.29 9.76 8.00
N LEU A 134 -16.15 9.58 6.99
CA LEU A 134 -17.40 8.82 7.13
C LEU A 134 -17.14 7.37 7.56
N TYR A 135 -16.22 6.66 6.88
CA TYR A 135 -15.89 5.29 7.25
C TYR A 135 -15.25 5.19 8.64
N ARG A 136 -14.41 6.15 9.03
CA ARG A 136 -13.84 6.21 10.38
C ARG A 136 -14.92 6.36 11.44
N SER A 137 -15.88 7.26 11.24
CA SER A 137 -17.02 7.43 12.14
C SER A 137 -17.86 6.15 12.25
N LYS A 138 -18.12 5.50 11.12
CA LYS A 138 -18.86 4.24 11.08
C LYS A 138 -18.14 3.10 11.81
N ILE A 139 -16.82 2.99 11.65
CA ILE A 139 -15.99 2.02 12.38
C ILE A 139 -16.08 2.28 13.88
N GLN A 140 -15.93 3.54 14.31
CA GLN A 140 -15.99 3.91 15.72
C GLN A 140 -17.36 3.60 16.35
N ALA A 141 -18.45 3.85 15.63
CA ALA A 141 -19.79 3.49 16.09
C ALA A 141 -19.99 1.97 16.21
N MET A 142 -19.49 1.19 15.25
CA MET A 142 -19.53 -0.28 15.34
C MET A 142 -18.70 -0.82 16.50
N GLU A 143 -17.52 -0.24 16.75
CA GLU A 143 -16.68 -0.58 17.89
C GLU A 143 -17.38 -0.28 19.22
N GLN A 144 -18.06 0.87 19.32
CA GLN A 144 -18.86 1.22 20.50
C GLN A 144 -20.05 0.27 20.70
N GLU A 145 -20.79 -0.07 19.65
CA GLU A 145 -21.87 -1.07 19.73
C GLU A 145 -21.36 -2.45 20.15
N LEU A 146 -20.20 -2.87 19.62
CA LEU A 146 -19.54 -4.12 20.02
C LEU A 146 -19.13 -4.07 21.50
N GLU A 147 -18.62 -2.94 21.98
CA GLU A 147 -18.25 -2.75 23.38
C GLU A 147 -19.47 -2.73 24.31
N GLU A 148 -20.59 -2.12 23.89
CA GLU A 148 -21.86 -2.15 24.61
C GLU A 148 -22.47 -3.56 24.65
N LYS A 149 -22.43 -4.29 23.53
CA LYS A 149 -22.86 -5.70 23.45
C LYS A 149 -21.96 -6.62 24.29
N ALA A 150 -20.66 -6.31 24.41
CA ALA A 150 -19.76 -7.03 25.30
C ALA A 150 -20.02 -6.72 26.78
N LYS A 151 -20.52 -5.53 27.12
CA LYS A 151 -20.92 -5.13 28.48
C LYS A 151 -22.32 -5.63 28.86
N ALA A 152 -23.20 -5.86 27.90
CA ALA A 152 -24.49 -6.51 28.11
C ALA A 152 -24.26 -8.01 28.42
N LYS A 153 -24.45 -8.41 29.68
CA LYS A 153 -24.43 -9.82 30.09
C LYS A 153 -25.48 -10.62 29.30
N PRO A 154 -25.23 -11.91 29.00
CA PRO A 154 -26.22 -12.76 28.38
C PRO A 154 -27.37 -12.99 29.37
N GLU A 155 -28.52 -12.40 29.09
CA GLU A 155 -29.79 -12.85 29.67
C GLU A 155 -30.28 -14.06 28.87
N ASN A 156 -30.05 -15.27 29.40
CA ASN A 156 -31.12 -16.27 29.44
C ASN A 156 -30.84 -17.43 30.41
N THR A 157 -31.80 -17.63 31.30
CA THR A 157 -31.72 -18.34 32.58
C THR A 157 -32.01 -19.84 32.46
N THR A 158 -31.65 -20.48 31.35
CA THR A 158 -31.91 -21.92 31.10
C THR A 158 -30.67 -22.72 30.70
N SER A 159 -29.47 -22.15 30.83
CA SER A 159 -28.24 -22.75 30.29
C SER A 159 -27.09 -22.87 31.30
N SER A 160 -27.30 -22.84 32.63
CA SER A 160 -26.15 -22.98 33.56
C SER A 160 -25.51 -24.37 33.47
N GLU A 161 -26.31 -25.44 33.42
CA GLU A 161 -25.79 -26.81 33.31
C GLU A 161 -25.16 -27.07 31.94
N GLU A 162 -25.80 -26.62 30.86
CA GLU A 162 -25.24 -26.77 29.50
C GLU A 162 -23.97 -25.94 29.31
N THR A 163 -23.91 -24.71 29.83
CA THR A 163 -22.68 -23.90 29.75
C THR A 163 -21.57 -24.49 30.60
N ILE A 164 -21.86 -25.00 31.80
CA ILE A 164 -20.88 -25.70 32.64
C ILE A 164 -20.38 -26.96 31.92
N ARG A 165 -21.27 -27.73 31.30
CA ARG A 165 -20.91 -28.94 30.53
C ARG A 165 -20.04 -28.59 29.33
N LEU A 166 -20.44 -27.59 28.53
CA LEU A 166 -19.69 -27.16 27.35
C LEU A 166 -18.33 -26.54 27.72
N GLN A 167 -18.24 -25.79 28.82
CA GLN A 167 -16.96 -25.30 29.35
C GLN A 167 -16.07 -26.45 29.80
N THR A 168 -16.62 -27.43 30.51
CA THR A 168 -15.88 -28.61 30.97
C THR A 168 -15.37 -29.42 29.78
N GLU A 169 -16.22 -29.70 28.78
CA GLU A 169 -15.81 -30.39 27.55
C GLU A 169 -14.71 -29.60 26.83
N ARG A 170 -14.87 -28.30 26.61
CA ARG A 170 -13.84 -27.44 26.00
C ARG A 170 -12.50 -27.53 26.76
N ASP A 171 -12.53 -27.45 28.08
CA ASP A 171 -11.32 -27.45 28.90
C ASP A 171 -10.64 -28.82 28.89
N THR A 172 -11.41 -29.92 28.92
CA THR A 172 -10.86 -31.26 28.76
C THR A 172 -10.20 -31.45 27.39
N TYR A 173 -10.82 -31.01 26.30
CA TYR A 173 -10.23 -31.08 24.96
C TYR A 173 -8.97 -30.22 24.84
N LYS A 174 -8.98 -29.02 25.42
CA LYS A 174 -7.81 -28.14 25.45
C LYS A 174 -6.65 -28.81 26.18
N THR A 175 -6.88 -29.39 27.35
CA THR A 175 -5.84 -30.12 28.10
C THR A 175 -5.31 -31.34 27.33
N MET A 176 -6.18 -32.14 26.71
CA MET A 176 -5.74 -33.27 25.88
C MET A 176 -4.88 -32.81 24.70
N TYR A 177 -5.26 -31.72 24.04
CA TYR A 177 -4.53 -31.17 22.91
C TYR A 177 -3.17 -30.60 23.34
N GLU A 178 -3.12 -29.88 24.46
CA GLU A 178 -1.87 -29.37 25.06
C GLU A 178 -0.95 -30.52 25.51
N GLN A 179 -1.49 -31.63 26.03
CA GLN A 179 -0.71 -32.82 26.37
C GLN A 179 -0.16 -33.53 25.13
N LEU A 180 -0.96 -33.68 24.06
CA LEU A 180 -0.51 -34.21 22.78
C LEU A 180 0.56 -33.34 22.14
N LEU A 181 0.36 -32.02 22.15
CA LEU A 181 1.35 -31.05 21.70
C LEU A 181 2.63 -31.14 22.52
N ASN A 182 2.55 -31.16 23.85
CA ASN A 182 3.72 -31.31 24.71
C ASN A 182 4.44 -32.65 24.47
N ARG A 183 3.71 -33.72 24.18
CA ARG A 183 4.30 -35.03 23.82
C ARG A 183 4.98 -35.02 22.44
N LEU A 184 4.45 -34.26 21.49
CA LEU A 184 5.03 -34.07 20.15
C LEU A 184 6.25 -33.13 20.20
N VAL A 185 6.17 -32.05 20.98
CA VAL A 185 7.23 -31.05 21.13
C VAL A 185 8.38 -31.56 21.99
N ASN A 186 8.09 -32.34 23.04
CA ASN A 186 9.11 -32.94 23.93
C ASN A 186 9.41 -34.41 23.57
N GLY A 187 9.26 -34.78 22.30
CA GLY A 187 9.28 -36.13 21.73
C GLY A 187 9.95 -37.23 22.57
N GLY A 188 9.16 -38.27 22.89
CA GLY A 188 9.61 -39.65 23.11
C GLY A 188 10.94 -39.85 23.85
N ALA A 189 10.89 -39.84 25.18
CA ALA A 189 11.76 -40.69 25.98
C ALA A 189 10.86 -41.71 26.69
N ALA A 190 11.32 -42.96 26.71
CA ALA A 190 10.63 -44.18 27.13
C ALA A 190 9.86 -44.06 28.45
#